data_AF-A0A2R7NXY7-F1
#
_entry.id   AF-A0A2R7NXY7-F1
#
_cell.length_a   1.000
_cell.length_b   1.000
_cell.length_c   1.000
_cell.angle_alpha   90.00
_cell.angle_beta   90.00
_cell.angle_gamma   90.00
#
_symmetry.space_group_name_H-M   'P 1'
#
loop_
_entity.id
_entity.type
_entity.pdbx_description
1 polymer ?
#
loop_
_entity_poly.entity_id
_entity_poly.type
_entity_poly.pdbx_seq_one_letter_code
_entity_poly.pdbx_strand_id
1 'polypeptide(L)' 'MPIYAYKCGSCGHAKDVLQKISDAPLTVCPACGAEAFSKQVTA' A
#
# COMPACT_ATOMS: atom_id res chain seq x y z
N MET A 1 10.64 12.97 -0.58
CA MET A 1 10.04 11.82 0.15
C MET A 1 9.74 10.75 -0.88
N PRO A 2 10.12 9.48 -0.66
CA PRO A 2 9.75 8.40 -1.56
C PRO A 2 8.24 8.22 -1.55
N ILE A 3 7.65 8.12 -2.73
CA ILE A 3 6.26 7.71 -2.93
C ILE A 3 6.28 6.18 -2.94
N TYR A 4 5.51 5.56 -2.05
CA TYR A 4 5.34 4.12 -2.05
C TYR A 4 4.03 3.79 -2.74
N ALA A 5 4.12 3.06 -3.85
CA ALA A 5 2.96 2.46 -4.45
C ALA A 5 2.49 1.32 -3.54
N TYR A 6 1.19 1.27 -3.24
CA TYR A 6 0.57 0.16 -2.55
C TYR A 6 -0.45 -0.48 -3.48
N LYS A 7 -0.56 -1.81 -3.44
CA LYS A 7 -1.52 -2.58 -4.22
C LYS A 7 -2.18 -3.63 -3.35
N CYS A 8 -3.49 -3.74 -3.49
CA CYS A 8 -4.28 -4.78 -2.86
C CYS A 8 -4.29 -6.05 -3.72
N GLY A 9 -3.89 -7.17 -3.14
CA GLY A 9 -3.96 -8.48 -3.79
C GLY A 9 -5.39 -9.03 -3.92
N SER A 10 -6.33 -8.62 -3.07
CA SER A 10 -7.70 -9.16 -3.07
C SER A 10 -8.65 -8.50 -4.07
N CYS A 11 -8.60 -7.17 -4.20
CA CYS A 11 -9.51 -6.42 -5.08
C CYS A 11 -8.78 -5.71 -6.24
N GLY A 12 -7.44 -5.76 -6.27
CA GLY A 12 -6.64 -5.07 -7.29
C GLY A 12 -6.49 -3.56 -7.09
N HIS A 13 -6.98 -3.01 -5.98
CA HIS A 13 -6.91 -1.57 -5.71
C HIS A 13 -5.45 -1.11 -5.51
N ALA A 14 -4.99 -0.19 -6.35
CA ALA A 14 -3.67 0.42 -6.24
C ALA A 14 -3.78 1.89 -5.83
N LYS A 15 -2.92 2.35 -4.92
CA LYS A 15 -2.77 3.75 -4.55
C LYS A 15 -1.33 4.11 -4.25
N ASP A 16 -0.95 5.29 -4.68
CA ASP A 16 0.33 5.91 -4.34
C ASP A 16 0.17 6.65 -3.01
N VAL A 17 0.95 6.24 -2.02
CA VAL A 17 0.97 6.83 -0.68
C VAL A 17 2.33 7.47 -0.45
N LEU A 18 2.32 8.75 -0.10
CA LEU A 18 3.52 9.45 0.34
C LEU A 18 3.84 8.99 1.77
N GLN A 19 4.68 7.97 1.91
CA GLN A 19 5.03 7.39 3.22
C GLN A 19 6.44 7.80 3.63
N LYS A 20 6.63 8.17 4.90
CA LYS A 20 7.97 8.29 5.50
C LYS A 20 8.52 6.91 5.82
N ILE A 21 9.83 6.71 5.71
CA ILE A 21 10.47 5.41 5.99
C ILE A 21 10.20 4.87 7.42
N SER A 22 9.89 5.75 8.38
CA SER A 22 9.55 5.40 9.77
C SER A 22 8.07 5.14 10.03
N ASP A 23 7.21 5.35 9.04
CA ASP A 23 5.77 5.16 9.21
C ASP A 23 5.40 3.68 9.02
N ALA A 24 4.38 3.22 9.76
CA ALA A 24 3.99 1.81 9.76
C ALA A 24 3.34 1.45 8.40
N PRO A 25 3.68 0.29 7.81
CA PRO A 25 3.11 -0.10 6.52
C PRO A 25 1.60 -0.33 6.64
N LEU A 26 0.83 0.19 5.68
CA LEU A 26 -0.61 -0.11 5.59
C LEU A 26 -0.81 -1.54 5.11
N THR A 27 -1.36 -2.40 5.97
CA THR A 27 -1.72 -3.79 5.64
C THR A 27 -3.18 -3.91 5.18
N VAL A 28 -4.05 -3.01 5.64
CA VAL A 28 -5.49 -3.03 5.35
C VAL A 28 -5.79 -2.20 4.11
N CYS A 29 -6.55 -2.79 3.18
CA CYS A 29 -6.98 -2.09 1.98
C CYS A 29 -8.18 -1.18 2.27
N PRO A 30 -8.12 0.12 1.95
CA PRO A 30 -9.23 1.04 2.19
C PRO A 30 -10.43 0.82 1.26
N ALA A 31 -10.28 0.08 0.16
CA ALA A 31 -11.35 -0.17 -0.81
C ALA A 31 -12.23 -1.38 -0.45
N CYS A 32 -11.63 -2.43 0.13
CA CYS A 32 -12.35 -3.68 0.43
C CYS A 32 -12.23 -4.14 1.89
N GLY A 33 -11.40 -3.50 2.72
CA GLY A 33 -11.16 -3.88 4.11
C GLY A 33 -10.30 -5.14 4.30
N ALA A 34 -9.78 -5.75 3.23
CA ALA A 34 -8.94 -6.93 3.32
C ALA A 34 -7.49 -6.56 3.70
N GLU A 35 -6.84 -7.42 4.50
CA GLU A 35 -5.44 -7.31 4.91
C GLU A 35 -4.44 -7.73 3.81
N ALA A 36 -4.78 -7.40 2.56
CA ALA A 36 -4.00 -7.75 1.37
C ALA A 36 -3.35 -6.52 0.73
N PHE A 37 -3.20 -5.41 1.48
CA PHE A 37 -2.56 -4.19 1.00
C PHE A 37 -1.06 -4.29 1.21
N SER A 38 -0.30 -4.26 0.13
CA SER A 38 1.15 -4.47 0.17
C SER A 38 1.85 -3.39 -0.61
N LYS A 39 2.98 -2.90 -0.09
CA LYS A 39 3.82 -1.96 -0.82
C LYS A 39 4.37 -2.65 -2.08
N GLN A 40 4.06 -2.08 -3.24
CA GLN A 40 4.77 -2.32 -4.48
C GLN A 40 6.07 -1.51 -4.41
N VAL A 41 7.12 -2.16 -3.91
CA VAL A 41 8.47 -1.63 -4.05
C VAL A 41 8.95 -2.10 -5.42
N THR A 42 8.92 -1.22 -6.40
CA THR A 42 9.63 -1.47 -7.66
C THR A 42 11.13 -1.38 -7.33
N ALA A 43 11.85 -2.48 -7.58
CA ALA A 43 13.30 -2.59 -7.33
C ALA A 43 14.10 -1.60 -8.19
#